data_AF-A0A2V9C5J6-F1
#
_entry.id   AF-A0A2V9C5J6-F1
#
_cell.length_a   1.000
_cell.length_b   1.000
_cell.length_c   1.000
_cell.angle_alpha   90.00
_cell.angle_beta   90.00
_cell.angle_gamma   90.00
#
_symmetry.space_group_name_H-M   'P 1'
#
loop_
_entity.id
_entity.type
_entity.pdbx_description
1 polymer ?
#
loop_
_entity_poly.entity_id
_entity_poly.type
_entity_poly.pdbx_seq_one_letter_code
_entity_poly.pdbx_strand_id
1 'polypeptide(L)' 'LLARRARIVLACADGLDNKTVARRLRASLGMVGKWRARFLQARLEGLYDEPRPGAPRTVSDAQVEHVVVQT' A
#
# COMPACT_ATOMS: atom_id res chain seq x y z
N LEU A 1 -2.17 6.42 -4.48
CA LEU A 1 -2.47 7.27 -3.32
C LEU A 1 -3.99 7.32 -3.13
N LEU A 2 -4.45 7.44 -1.88
CA LEU A 2 -5.77 7.02 -1.36
C LEU A 2 -6.96 7.12 -2.32
N ALA A 3 -7.13 8.23 -3.04
CA ALA A 3 -8.19 8.44 -4.02
C ALA A 3 -8.31 7.30 -5.07
N ARG A 4 -7.19 6.73 -5.54
CA ARG A 4 -7.22 5.60 -6.50
C ARG A 4 -7.78 4.32 -5.87
N ARG A 5 -7.51 4.10 -4.58
CA ARG A 5 -7.98 2.94 -3.82
C ARG A 5 -9.47 3.08 -3.51
N ALA A 6 -9.89 4.28 -3.12
CA ALA A 6 -11.30 4.61 -2.91
C ALA A 6 -12.12 4.43 -4.20
N ARG A 7 -11.62 4.88 -5.36
CA ARG A 7 -12.30 4.65 -6.66
C ARG A 7 -12.51 3.17 -6.98
N ILE A 8 -11.55 2.32 -6.65
CA ILE A 8 -11.69 0.86 -6.82
C ILE A 8 -12.85 0.35 -5.96
N VAL A 9 -12.87 0.73 -4.67
CA VAL A 9 -13.91 0.28 -3.72
C VAL A 9 -15.29 0.75 -4.16
N LEU A 10 -15.44 2.02 -4.53
CA LEU A 10 -16.71 2.57 -5.00
C LEU A 10 -17.21 1.86 -6.27
N ALA A 11 -16.32 1.64 -7.25
CA ALA A 11 -16.70 0.90 -8.45
C ALA A 11 -17.10 -0.55 -8.17
N CYS A 12 -16.48 -1.21 -7.18
CA CYS A 12 -16.92 -2.54 -6.71
C CYS A 12 -18.26 -2.48 -5.96
N ALA A 13 -18.53 -1.41 -5.22
CA ALA A 13 -19.79 -1.19 -4.50
C ALA A 13 -20.96 -0.96 -5.47
N ASP A 14 -20.70 -0.42 -6.66
CA ASP A 14 -21.67 -0.33 -7.78
C ASP A 14 -22.01 -1.71 -8.40
N GLY A 15 -21.57 -2.82 -7.80
CA GLY A 15 -21.85 -4.18 -8.26
C GLY A 15 -20.93 -4.68 -9.38
N LEU A 16 -19.93 -3.91 -9.79
CA LEU A 16 -19.01 -4.32 -10.86
C LEU A 16 -18.05 -5.42 -10.38
N ASP A 17 -17.82 -6.41 -11.24
CA ASP A 17 -16.80 -7.42 -11.01
C ASP A 17 -15.37 -6.85 -11.14
N ASN A 18 -14.38 -7.55 -10.58
CA ASN A 18 -13.00 -7.06 -10.52
C ASN A 18 -12.35 -6.88 -11.91
N LYS A 19 -12.72 -7.67 -12.93
CA LYS A 19 -12.18 -7.54 -14.29
C LYS A 19 -12.71 -6.27 -14.95
N THR A 20 -14.00 -5.99 -14.77
CA THR A 20 -14.65 -4.78 -15.27
C THR A 20 -14.06 -3.52 -14.61
N VAL A 21 -13.87 -3.53 -13.30
CA VAL A 21 -13.23 -2.42 -12.56
C VAL A 21 -11.78 -2.22 -13.00
N ALA A 22 -11.00 -3.29 -13.17
CA ALA A 22 -9.61 -3.22 -13.60
C ALA A 22 -9.47 -2.53 -14.96
N ARG A 23 -10.30 -2.92 -15.94
CA ARG A 23 -10.35 -2.30 -17.27
C ARG A 23 -10.75 -0.82 -17.19
N ARG A 24 -11.83 -0.50 -16.45
CA ARG A 24 -12.35 0.88 -16.33
C ARG A 24 -11.34 1.83 -15.68
N LEU A 25 -10.62 1.39 -14.65
CA LEU A 25 -9.70 2.21 -13.87
C LEU A 25 -8.23 2.08 -14.31
N ARG A 26 -7.97 1.37 -15.42
CA ARG A 26 -6.62 1.05 -15.93
C ARG A 26 -5.71 0.55 -14.81
N ALA A 27 -6.23 -0.38 -14.02
CA ALA A 27 -5.54 -1.02 -12.90
C ALA A 27 -5.32 -2.50 -13.22
N SER A 28 -4.31 -3.11 -12.59
CA SER A 28 -4.17 -4.57 -12.67
C SER A 28 -5.27 -5.26 -11.87
N LEU A 29 -5.67 -6.46 -12.30
CA LEU A 29 -6.66 -7.28 -11.58
C LEU A 29 -6.24 -7.54 -10.12
N GLY A 30 -4.94 -7.80 -9.90
CA GLY A 30 -4.39 -7.99 -8.56
C GLY A 30 -4.47 -6.73 -7.68
N MET A 31 -4.34 -5.54 -8.27
CA MET A 31 -4.54 -4.29 -7.54
C MET A 31 -6.00 -4.12 -7.09
N VAL A 32 -6.95 -4.43 -7.97
CA VAL A 32 -8.38 -4.36 -7.65
C VAL A 32 -8.75 -5.36 -6.55
N GLY A 33 -8.33 -6.62 -6.70
CA GLY A 33 -8.58 -7.67 -5.70
C GLY A 33 -8.00 -7.32 -4.33
N LYS A 34 -6.77 -6.81 -4.30
CA LYS A 34 -6.10 -6.36 -3.07
C LYS A 34 -6.90 -5.30 -2.33
N TRP A 35 -7.30 -4.22 -3.01
CA TRP A 35 -8.00 -3.12 -2.34
C TRP A 35 -9.43 -3.48 -1.94
N ARG A 36 -10.11 -4.30 -2.74
CA ARG A 36 -11.43 -4.84 -2.37
C ARG A 36 -11.34 -5.71 -1.11
N ALA A 37 -10.36 -6.62 -1.05
CA ALA A 37 -10.16 -7.49 0.12
C ALA A 37 -9.82 -6.67 1.38
N ARG A 38 -8.86 -5.75 1.29
CA ARG A 38 -8.48 -4.89 2.42
C ARG A 38 -9.65 -4.04 2.93
N PHE A 39 -10.49 -3.51 2.04
CA PHE A 39 -11.68 -2.76 2.45
C PHE A 39 -12.73 -3.66 3.13
N LEU A 40 -12.93 -4.89 2.65
CA LEU A 40 -13.85 -5.82 3.31
C LEU A 40 -13.39 -6.19 4.72
N GLN A 41 -12.07 -6.28 4.94
CA GLN A 41 -11.47 -6.64 6.22
C GLN A 41 -11.44 -5.47 7.23
N ALA A 42 -10.97 -4.29 6.79
CA ALA A 42 -10.63 -3.18 7.69
C ALA A 42 -11.31 -1.85 7.31
N ARG A 43 -12.28 -1.88 6.38
CA ARG A 43 -13.01 -0.70 5.91
C ARG A 43 -12.04 0.40 5.45
N LEU A 44 -12.23 1.63 5.92
CA LEU A 44 -11.40 2.78 5.53
C LEU A 44 -9.94 2.62 5.99
N GLU A 45 -9.71 2.03 7.16
CA GLU A 45 -8.36 1.77 7.67
C GLU A 45 -7.55 0.88 6.72
N GLY A 46 -8.21 -0.09 6.10
CA GLY A 46 -7.61 -0.96 5.09
C GLY A 46 -7.12 -0.23 3.83
N LEU A 47 -7.49 1.03 3.60
CA LEU A 47 -7.09 1.79 2.42
C LEU A 47 -5.84 2.65 2.64
N TYR A 48 -5.42 2.88 3.89
CA TYR A 48 -4.20 3.61 4.19
C TYR A 48 -2.96 2.76 3.93
N ASP A 49 -1.81 3.44 3.88
CA ASP A 49 -0.54 2.74 3.84
C ASP A 49 -0.26 2.09 5.19
N GLU A 50 0.18 0.84 5.13
CA GLU A 50 0.78 0.20 6.30
C GLU A 50 2.08 0.91 6.67
N PRO A 51 2.47 0.90 7.96
CA PRO A 51 3.80 1.28 8.36
C PRO A 51 4.80 0.58 7.45
N ARG A 52 5.72 1.35 6.87
CA ARG A 52 6.82 0.82 6.05
C ARG A 52 8.05 0.77 6.95
N PRO A 53 8.22 -0.27 7.78
CA PRO A 53 9.47 -0.42 8.50
C PRO A 53 10.57 -0.46 7.45
N GLY A 54 11.58 0.39 7.63
CA GLY A 54 12.75 0.38 6.77
C GLY A 54 13.47 -0.97 6.84
N ALA A 55 14.47 -1.15 5.98
CA ALA A 55 15.39 -2.27 6.12
C ALA A 55 15.96 -2.29 7.55
N PRO A 56 16.12 -3.47 8.18
CA PRO A 56 16.77 -3.57 9.48
C PRO A 56 18.11 -2.85 9.47
N ARG A 57 18.44 -2.15 10.57
CA ARG A 57 19.74 -1.48 10.70
C ARG A 57 20.87 -2.51 10.55
N THR A 58 21.82 -2.24 9.66
CA THR A 58 23.03 -3.05 9.49
C THR A 58 24.27 -2.39 10.07
N VAL A 59 24.23 -1.07 10.28
CA VAL A 59 25.34 -0.28 10.83
C VAL A 59 25.24 -0.25 12.36
N SER A 60 26.33 -0.64 13.03
CA SER A 60 26.46 -0.59 14.47
C SER A 60 26.82 0.81 14.96
N ASP A 61 26.55 1.09 16.24
CA ASP A 61 26.87 2.40 16.82
C ASP A 61 28.39 2.66 16.83
N ALA A 62 29.21 1.60 16.99
CA ALA A 62 30.66 1.69 16.90
C ALA A 62 31.16 2.09 15.49
N GLN A 63 30.49 1.60 14.44
CA GLN A 63 30.79 2.01 13.06
C GLN A 63 30.42 3.47 12.80
N VAL A 64 29.32 3.94 13.40
CA VAL A 64 28.94 5.36 13.35
C VAL A 64 29.98 6.23 14.08
N GLU A 65 30.37 5.84 15.29
CA GLU A 65 31.36 6.55 16.11
C GLU A 65 32.70 6.70 15.37
N HIS A 66 33.19 5.63 14.75
CA HIS A 66 34.45 5.67 14.00
C HIS A 66 34.45 6.73 12.89
N VAL A 67 33.33 6.87 12.15
CA VAL A 67 33.21 7.86 11.07
C VAL A 67 33.16 9.28 11.62
N VAL A 68 32.46 9.50 12.73
CA VAL A 68 32.32 10.83 13.34
C VAL A 68 33.66 11.35 13.86
N VAL A 69 34.48 10.49 14.48
CA VAL A 69 35.80 10.88 15.03
C VAL A 69 36.84 11.16 13.93
N GLN A 70 36.66 10.62 12.73
CA GLN A 70 37.58 10.82 11.61
C GLN A 70 37.30 12.10 10.77
N THR A 71 36.27 12.87 11.11
CA THR A 71 35.93 14.16 10.47
C THR A 71 36.41 15.33 11.32
#